data_AF-A0A919KRC4-F1
#
_entry.id   AF-A0A919KRC4-F1
#
_cell.length_a   1.000
_cell.length_b   1.000
_cell.length_c   1.000
_cell.angle_alpha   90.00
_cell.angle_beta   90.00
_cell.angle_gamma   90.00
#
_symmetry.space_group_name_H-M   'P 1'
#
loop_
_entity.id
_entity.type
_entity.pdbx_description
1 polymer ?
#
loop_
_entity_poly.entity_id
_entity_poly.type
_entity_poly.pdbx_seq_one_letter_code
_entity_poly.pdbx_strand_id
1 'polypeptide(L)'
;MPTGVAIMTVGVHFSRDKIVGDQVHNQLTTLPATPTAIELRAVGSARVLAKSTSEWLRVLATRGYAREEWVHEGAVYTRRYVVADTGEPLAESYDHMRAPSALAAKGAQGVRVRELGSSDRIVPLTVEY
;
A
#
# COMPACT_ATOMS: atom_id res chain seq x y z
N MET A 1 -16.26 -7.17 -16.08
CA MET A 1 -14.80 -7.27 -15.93
C MET A 1 -14.50 -7.06 -14.45
N PRO A 2 -13.79 -7.95 -13.75
CA PRO A 2 -13.25 -7.60 -12.44
C PRO A 2 -12.27 -6.44 -12.66
N THR A 3 -12.59 -5.27 -12.14
CA THR A 3 -11.68 -4.13 -12.15
C THR A 3 -10.75 -4.26 -10.95
N GLY A 4 -9.72 -5.11 -11.08
CA GLY A 4 -8.64 -5.15 -10.10
C GLY A 4 -7.96 -3.79 -10.00
N VAL A 5 -7.63 -3.36 -8.78
CA VAL A 5 -6.84 -2.15 -8.53
C VAL A 5 -5.48 -2.59 -8.03
N ALA A 6 -4.41 -2.15 -8.70
CA ALA A 6 -3.06 -2.32 -8.18
C ALA A 6 -2.87 -1.38 -6.99
N ILE A 7 -2.82 -1.93 -5.77
CA ILE A 7 -2.68 -1.16 -4.52
C ILE A 7 -1.23 -1.00 -4.09
N MET A 8 -0.34 -1.88 -4.55
CA MET A 8 1.09 -1.81 -4.29
C MET A 8 1.87 -2.47 -5.43
N THR A 9 3.13 -2.09 -5.56
CA THR A 9 4.13 -2.84 -6.32
C THR A 9 5.23 -3.18 -5.34
N VAL A 10 5.66 -4.43 -5.30
CA VAL A 10 6.74 -4.87 -4.42
C VAL A 10 7.91 -5.37 -5.25
N GLY A 11 9.13 -5.24 -4.72
CA GLY A 11 10.33 -5.66 -5.40
C GLY A 11 11.42 -6.04 -4.41
N VAL A 12 12.37 -6.86 -4.88
CA VAL A 12 13.53 -7.29 -4.10
C VAL A 12 14.80 -6.83 -4.81
N HIS A 13 15.59 -6.01 -4.12
CA HIS A 13 16.92 -5.62 -4.56
C HIS A 13 17.93 -6.63 -4.02
N PHE A 14 18.73 -7.20 -4.92
CA PHE A 14 19.75 -8.19 -4.60
C PHE A 14 21.15 -7.59 -4.70
N SER A 15 21.99 -7.84 -3.70
CA SER A 15 23.40 -7.46 -3.72
C SER A 15 24.25 -8.56 -3.09
N ARG A 16 24.92 -9.35 -3.94
CA ARG A 16 25.81 -10.47 -3.60
C ARG A 16 25.19 -11.49 -2.65
N ASP A 17 25.28 -11.24 -1.35
CA ASP A 17 24.85 -12.11 -0.26
C ASP A 17 23.69 -11.51 0.53
N LYS A 18 23.06 -10.42 0.03
CA LYS A 18 22.00 -9.69 0.72
C LYS A 18 20.82 -9.42 -0.19
N ILE A 19 19.64 -9.35 0.41
CA ILE A 19 18.43 -8.82 -0.22
C ILE A 19 17.76 -7.78 0.67
N VAL A 20 17.13 -6.81 0.02
CA VAL A 20 16.15 -5.91 0.63
C VAL A 20 14.90 -5.94 -0.25
N GLY A 21 13.78 -6.39 0.31
CA GLY A 21 12.48 -6.37 -0.35
C GLY A 21 11.56 -5.37 0.35
N ASP A 22 10.79 -4.61 -0.42
CA ASP A 22 9.79 -3.69 0.12
C ASP A 22 8.79 -3.31 -0.99
N GLN A 23 7.85 -2.42 -0.69
CA GLN A 23 7.12 -1.65 -1.69
C GLN A 23 8.13 -0.86 -2.54
N VAL A 24 7.94 -0.86 -3.86
CA VAL A 24 8.76 -0.10 -4.79
C VAL A 24 7.94 0.96 -5.49
N HIS A 25 8.58 2.06 -5.88
CA HIS A 25 7.95 3.01 -6.78
C HIS A 25 7.62 2.32 -8.11
N ASN A 26 6.35 2.29 -8.49
CA ASN A 26 5.85 1.53 -9.65
C ASN A 26 6.51 1.90 -10.99
N GLN A 27 7.12 3.08 -11.11
CA GLN A 27 7.90 3.50 -12.29
C GLN A 27 9.43 3.44 -12.13
N LEU A 28 9.94 3.75 -10.93
CA LEU A 28 11.39 3.91 -10.72
C LEU A 28 12.03 2.64 -10.17
N THR A 29 11.21 1.69 -9.68
CA THR A 29 11.63 0.42 -9.06
C THR A 29 12.59 0.59 -7.87
N THR A 30 12.65 1.81 -7.31
CA THR A 30 13.45 2.14 -6.14
C THR A 30 12.70 1.77 -4.86
N LEU A 31 13.46 1.26 -3.89
CA LEU A 31 12.98 1.09 -2.51
C LEU A 31 12.80 2.46 -1.83
N PRO A 32 11.88 2.57 -0.85
CA PRO A 32 11.67 3.80 -0.11
C PRO A 32 12.89 4.11 0.78
N ALA A 33 13.07 5.39 1.10
CA ALA A 33 14.11 5.83 2.03
C ALA A 33 13.84 5.35 3.47
N THR A 34 12.56 5.20 3.84
CA THR A 34 12.11 4.65 5.11
C THR A 34 11.41 3.32 4.84
N PRO A 35 11.84 2.21 5.47
CA PRO A 35 11.19 0.91 5.32
C PRO A 35 9.69 0.93 5.68
N THR A 36 8.91 0.09 5.02
CA THR A 36 7.50 -0.15 5.39
C THR A 36 7.36 -1.42 6.25
N ALA A 37 6.16 -1.72 6.77
CA ALA A 37 5.84 -2.96 7.50
C ALA A 37 6.11 -4.23 6.72
N ILE A 38 6.14 -4.12 5.39
CA ILE A 38 6.33 -5.26 4.54
C ILE A 38 7.80 -5.42 4.15
N GLU A 39 8.72 -4.72 4.81
CA GLU A 39 10.14 -4.90 4.53
C GLU A 39 10.60 -6.35 4.76
N LEU A 40 11.38 -6.85 3.80
CA LEU A 40 12.20 -8.04 3.90
C LEU A 40 13.67 -7.62 3.94
N ARG A 41 14.43 -8.10 4.93
CA ARG A 41 15.90 -8.08 4.90
C ARG A 41 16.43 -9.45 5.19
N ALA A 42 17.34 -9.92 4.35
CA ALA A 42 18.06 -11.17 4.60
C ALA A 42 19.50 -11.10 4.09
N VAL A 43 20.36 -11.89 4.73
CA VAL A 43 21.77 -12.09 4.35
C VAL A 43 22.03 -13.59 4.34
N GLY A 44 22.73 -14.10 3.33
CA GLY A 44 23.11 -15.51 3.25
C GLY A 44 23.44 -15.99 1.85
N SER A 45 23.45 -17.31 1.70
CA SER A 45 23.66 -17.95 0.40
C SER A 45 22.46 -17.73 -0.53
N ALA A 46 22.66 -17.88 -1.84
CA ALA A 46 21.58 -17.77 -2.83
C ALA A 46 20.35 -18.62 -2.48
N ARG A 47 20.55 -19.82 -1.90
CA ARG A 47 19.45 -20.69 -1.45
C ARG A 47 18.66 -20.08 -0.29
N VAL A 48 19.35 -19.48 0.69
CA VAL A 48 18.71 -18.79 1.81
C VAL A 48 17.91 -17.60 1.31
N LEU A 49 18.51 -16.77 0.46
CA LEU A 49 17.88 -15.57 -0.08
C LEU A 49 16.64 -15.91 -0.92
N ALA A 50 16.72 -16.92 -1.79
CA ALA A 50 15.57 -17.39 -2.57
C ALA A 50 14.42 -17.89 -1.68
N LYS A 51 14.74 -18.63 -0.61
CA LYS A 51 13.75 -19.10 0.36
C LYS A 51 13.09 -17.93 1.08
N SER A 52 13.87 -16.99 1.61
CA SER A 52 13.34 -15.80 2.30
C SER A 52 12.45 -14.96 1.40
N THR A 53 12.84 -14.73 0.15
CA THR A 53 11.99 -14.03 -0.83
C THR A 53 10.68 -14.77 -1.09
N SER A 54 10.72 -16.09 -1.26
CA SER A 54 9.50 -16.88 -1.51
C SER A 54 8.55 -16.87 -0.31
N GLU A 55 9.08 -17.00 0.91
CA GLU A 55 8.30 -16.93 2.15
C GLU A 55 7.67 -15.55 2.31
N TRP A 56 8.43 -14.49 2.04
CA TRP A 56 7.95 -13.12 2.08
C TRP A 56 6.81 -12.87 1.08
N LEU A 57 6.98 -13.25 -0.19
CA LEU A 57 5.92 -13.12 -1.20
C LEU A 57 4.66 -13.90 -0.83
N ARG A 58 4.81 -15.10 -0.24
CA ARG A 58 3.68 -15.88 0.26
C ARG A 58 2.96 -15.16 1.39
N VAL A 59 3.69 -14.57 2.33
CA VAL A 59 3.10 -13.76 3.41
C VAL A 59 2.29 -12.61 2.81
N LEU A 60 2.85 -11.86 1.86
CA LEU A 60 2.12 -10.77 1.20
C LEU A 60 0.87 -11.26 0.48
N ALA A 61 0.96 -12.36 -0.27
CA ALA A 61 -0.17 -12.94 -1.01
C ALA A 61 -1.30 -13.46 -0.11
N THR A 62 -1.01 -13.79 1.16
CA THR A 62 -1.97 -14.33 2.11
C THR A 62 -2.38 -13.33 3.19
N ARG A 63 -1.77 -12.14 3.21
CA ARG A 63 -2.06 -11.10 4.18
C ARG A 63 -3.43 -10.49 3.92
N GLY A 64 -4.16 -10.17 4.98
CA GLY A 64 -5.41 -9.43 4.89
C GLY A 64 -5.16 -7.97 4.55
N TYR A 65 -5.89 -7.44 3.58
CA TYR A 65 -5.87 -6.02 3.22
C TYR A 65 -7.26 -5.42 3.29
N ALA A 66 -7.33 -4.12 3.58
CA ALA A 66 -8.58 -3.39 3.65
C ALA A 66 -8.47 -2.06 2.92
N ARG A 67 -9.61 -1.57 2.44
CA ARG A 67 -9.78 -0.24 1.87
C ARG A 67 -10.71 0.57 2.76
N GLU A 68 -10.16 1.62 3.34
CA GLU A 68 -10.92 2.63 4.06
C GLU A 68 -11.41 3.70 3.08
N GLU A 69 -12.67 4.09 3.19
CA GLU A 69 -13.31 5.06 2.29
C GLU A 69 -13.94 6.20 3.08
N TRP A 70 -13.74 7.43 2.61
CA TRP A 70 -14.51 8.59 3.07
C TRP A 70 -15.43 9.05 1.95
N VAL A 71 -16.66 9.36 2.34
CA VAL A 71 -17.77 9.59 1.44
C VAL A 71 -18.34 10.98 1.66
N HIS A 72 -18.55 11.70 0.56
CA HIS A 72 -19.24 12.97 0.56
C HIS A 72 -20.28 12.96 -0.57
N GLU A 73 -21.50 13.38 -0.25
CA GLU A 73 -22.64 13.39 -1.19
C GLU A 73 -22.84 12.04 -1.91
N GLY A 74 -22.62 10.94 -1.19
CA GLY A 74 -22.77 9.57 -1.72
C GLY A 74 -21.59 9.08 -2.57
N ALA A 75 -20.59 9.91 -2.85
CA ALA A 75 -19.40 9.56 -3.62
C ALA A 75 -18.17 9.38 -2.72
N VAL A 76 -17.38 8.34 -2.98
CA VAL A 76 -16.06 8.15 -2.34
C VAL A 76 -15.09 9.18 -2.91
N TYR A 77 -14.65 10.13 -2.08
CA TYR A 77 -13.69 11.17 -2.47
C TYR A 77 -12.27 10.83 -2.03
N THR A 78 -12.08 9.95 -1.05
CA THR A 78 -10.76 9.47 -0.65
C THR A 78 -10.76 8.00 -0.30
N ARG A 79 -9.63 7.35 -0.53
CA ARG A 79 -9.39 5.94 -0.18
C ARG A 79 -8.03 5.81 0.47
N ARG A 80 -7.94 4.98 1.49
CA ARG A 80 -6.68 4.52 2.08
C ARG A 80 -6.65 3.00 2.07
N TYR A 81 -5.60 2.45 1.47
CA TYR A 81 -5.34 1.01 1.45
C TYR A 81 -4.41 0.69 2.60
N VAL A 82 -4.80 -0.27 3.42
CA VAL A 82 -4.06 -0.63 4.62
C VAL A 82 -3.90 -2.14 4.72
N VAL A 83 -2.89 -2.54 5.48
CA VAL A 83 -2.86 -3.89 6.02
C VAL A 83 -3.97 -4.03 7.07
N ALA A 84 -4.81 -5.05 6.95
CA ALA A 84 -6.03 -5.16 7.75
C ALA A 84 -5.79 -5.36 9.26
N ASP A 85 -4.69 -6.02 9.65
CA ASP A 85 -4.39 -6.33 11.05
C ASP A 85 -3.64 -5.19 11.77
N THR A 86 -2.74 -4.50 11.07
CA THR A 86 -1.93 -3.42 11.66
C THR A 86 -2.44 -2.02 11.34
N GLY A 87 -3.33 -1.87 10.36
CA GLY A 87 -3.76 -0.56 9.86
C GLY A 87 -2.66 0.21 9.13
N GLU A 88 -1.53 -0.43 8.81
CA GLU A 88 -0.41 0.27 8.20
C GLU A 88 -0.73 0.70 6.76
N PRO A 89 -0.50 1.97 6.38
CA PRO A 89 -0.86 2.47 5.06
C PRO A 89 0.06 1.93 3.97
N LEU A 90 -0.55 1.62 2.81
CA LEU A 90 0.12 1.09 1.62
C LEU A 90 0.01 2.08 0.45
N ALA A 91 -1.19 2.62 0.26
CA ALA A 91 -1.48 3.59 -0.79
C ALA A 91 -2.68 4.44 -0.41
N GLU A 92 -2.72 5.66 -0.95
CA GLU A 92 -3.81 6.60 -0.73
C GLU A 92 -4.22 7.22 -2.06
N SER A 93 -5.51 7.55 -2.20
CA SER A 93 -6.02 8.29 -3.35
C SER A 93 -6.99 9.35 -2.87
N TYR A 94 -6.91 10.55 -3.42
CA TYR A 94 -7.79 11.67 -3.08
C TYR A 94 -8.29 12.37 -4.35
N ASP A 95 -9.60 12.54 -4.44
CA ASP A 95 -10.31 13.24 -5.50
C ASP A 95 -10.93 14.53 -4.94
N HIS A 96 -10.21 15.64 -5.13
CA HIS A 96 -10.61 16.95 -4.66
C HIS A 96 -11.93 17.44 -5.27
N MET A 97 -12.34 16.94 -6.44
CA MET A 97 -13.60 17.36 -7.09
C MET A 97 -14.82 16.76 -6.40
N ARG A 98 -14.65 15.68 -5.63
CA ARG A 98 -15.70 15.01 -4.87
C ARG A 98 -15.61 15.29 -3.37
N ALA A 99 -14.57 16.00 -2.95
CA ALA A 99 -14.32 16.29 -1.55
C ALA A 99 -15.24 17.42 -1.04
N PRO A 100 -15.55 17.45 0.26
CA PRO A 100 -16.18 18.62 0.90
C PRO A 100 -15.45 19.92 0.54
N SER A 101 -16.17 21.01 0.34
CA SER A 101 -15.61 22.29 -0.16
C SER A 101 -14.39 22.78 0.61
N ALA A 102 -14.38 22.63 1.94
CA ALA A 102 -13.24 22.99 2.79
C ALA A 102 -11.97 22.15 2.52
N LEU A 103 -12.13 20.89 2.11
CA LEU A 103 -11.02 20.01 1.72
C LEU A 103 -10.65 20.20 0.25
N ALA A 104 -11.64 20.42 -0.62
CA ALA A 104 -11.43 20.71 -2.04
C ALA A 104 -10.55 21.96 -2.23
N ALA A 105 -10.78 23.02 -1.43
CA ALA A 105 -10.00 24.25 -1.44
C ALA A 105 -8.50 24.06 -1.11
N LYS A 106 -8.13 22.97 -0.43
CA LYS A 106 -6.72 22.63 -0.14
C LYS A 106 -6.01 21.97 -1.32
N GLY A 107 -6.75 21.53 -2.34
CA GLY A 107 -6.24 20.81 -3.50
C GLY A 107 -5.66 19.43 -3.14
N ALA A 108 -5.19 18.70 -4.15
CA ALA A 108 -4.77 17.30 -3.99
C ALA A 108 -3.54 17.11 -3.08
N GLN A 109 -2.63 18.08 -3.03
CA GLN A 109 -1.41 18.00 -2.23
C GLN A 109 -1.56 18.52 -0.80
N GLY A 110 -2.62 19.29 -0.53
CA GLY A 110 -2.87 19.93 0.77
C GLY A 110 -3.65 19.06 1.76
N VAL A 111 -4.06 17.86 1.37
CA VAL A 111 -4.79 16.91 2.22
C VAL A 111 -3.88 15.76 2.62
N ARG A 112 -3.85 15.47 3.92
CA ARG A 112 -3.23 14.28 4.50
C ARG A 112 -4.35 13.34 4.90
N VAL A 113 -4.49 12.19 4.23
CA VAL A 113 -5.64 11.29 4.47
C VAL A 113 -5.66 10.79 5.92
N ARG A 114 -4.48 10.54 6.51
CA ARG A 114 -4.34 10.19 7.94
C ARG A 114 -4.91 11.22 8.92
N GLU A 115 -5.15 12.46 8.50
CA GLU A 115 -5.67 13.55 9.33
C GLU A 115 -7.18 13.77 9.13
N LEU A 116 -7.84 13.00 8.26
CA LEU A 116 -9.28 13.11 7.97
C LEU A 116 -10.18 12.48 9.04
N GLY A 117 -9.60 11.89 10.09
CA GLY A 117 -10.34 11.14 11.11
C GLY A 117 -10.74 9.75 10.62
N SER A 118 -11.74 9.15 11.28
CA SER A 118 -12.23 7.81 10.95
C SER A 118 -12.87 7.76 9.57
N SER A 119 -12.69 6.65 8.86
CA SER A 119 -13.36 6.40 7.59
C SER A 119 -14.84 6.07 7.78
N ASP A 120 -15.66 6.32 6.76
CA ASP A 120 -17.09 6.00 6.77
C ASP A 120 -17.33 4.51 6.48
N ARG A 121 -16.40 3.87 5.76
CA ARG A 121 -16.50 2.47 5.36
C ARG A 121 -15.12 1.80 5.39
N ILE A 122 -15.11 0.53 5.78
CA ILE A 122 -13.95 -0.36 5.66
C ILE A 122 -14.38 -1.55 4.80
N VAL A 123 -13.69 -1.74 3.68
CA VAL A 123 -13.98 -2.78 2.70
C VAL A 123 -12.81 -3.77 2.67
N PRO A 124 -12.98 -5.03 3.09
CA PRO A 124 -11.96 -6.07 2.93
C PRO A 124 -11.63 -6.29 1.46
N LEU A 125 -10.36 -6.58 1.17
CA LEU A 125 -9.88 -6.80 -0.19
C LEU A 125 -9.50 -8.27 -0.39
N THR A 126 -9.80 -8.78 -1.58
CA THR A 126 -9.28 -10.04 -2.08
C THR A 126 -8.05 -9.77 -2.92
N VAL A 127 -6.97 -10.49 -2.65
CA VAL A 127 -5.72 -10.38 -3.41
C VAL A 127 -5.79 -11.32 -4.61
N GLU A 128 -5.49 -10.80 -5.79
CA GLU A 128 -5.29 -11.55 -7.04
C GLU A 128 -3.84 -11.36 -7.48
N TYR A 129 -3.17 -12.43 -7.93
CA TYR A 129 -1.76 -12.46 -8.34
C TYR A 129 -1.55 -13.30 -9.60
#